data_AF-A0A933CJ23-F1
#
_entry.id   AF-A0A933CJ23-F1
#
_cell.length_a   1.000
_cell.length_b   1.000
_cell.length_c   1.000
_cell.angle_alpha   90.00
_cell.angle_beta   90.00
_cell.angle_gamma   90.00
#
_symmetry.space_group_name_H-M   'P 1'
#
loop_
_entity.id
_entity.type
_entity.pdbx_description
1 polymer ?
#
loop_
_entity_poly.entity_id
_entity_poly.type
_entity_poly.pdbx_seq_one_letter_code
_entity_poly.pdbx_strand_id
1 'polypeptide(L)'
;MIRQFEIWVVMSLVFLAGACDLSTRLSAIKIKDLLENPRKYENREVTIYGTVTGGASLLVVKYFEIEDGTGAMRVVTSRVLPGKGEKIKVIGTLESIEFGTERMVVLREKSEKEG
;
A
#
# COMPACT_ATOMS: atom_id res chain seq x y z
N MET A 1 11.99 -34.62 -32.03
CA MET A 1 10.62 -34.16 -31.71
C MET A 1 10.42 -33.85 -30.23
N ILE A 2 11.02 -34.61 -29.30
CA ILE A 2 10.89 -34.43 -27.83
C ILE A 2 11.48 -33.10 -27.32
N ARG A 3 12.63 -32.67 -27.85
CA ARG A 3 13.35 -31.45 -27.40
C ARG A 3 12.67 -30.12 -27.74
N GLN A 4 11.73 -30.12 -28.69
CA GLN A 4 10.94 -28.91 -29.05
C GLN A 4 9.73 -28.72 -28.13
N PHE A 5 9.24 -29.80 -27.50
CA PHE A 5 8.11 -29.75 -26.56
C PHE A 5 8.53 -29.16 -25.21
N GLU A 6 9.74 -29.50 -24.74
CA GLU A 6 10.30 -28.95 -23.50
C GLU A 6 10.52 -27.43 -23.57
N ILE A 7 10.97 -26.92 -24.72
CA ILE A 7 11.18 -25.47 -24.91
C ILE A 7 9.84 -24.71 -24.86
N TRP A 8 8.77 -25.26 -25.43
CA TRP A 8 7.44 -24.66 -25.38
C TRP A 8 6.81 -24.70 -23.99
N VAL A 9 7.02 -25.78 -23.23
CA VAL A 9 6.56 -25.90 -21.84
C VAL A 9 7.28 -24.91 -20.93
N VAL A 10 8.61 -24.78 -21.07
CA VAL A 10 9.40 -23.81 -20.29
C VAL A 10 9.05 -22.37 -20.67
N MET A 11 8.82 -22.06 -21.96
CA MET A 11 8.44 -20.72 -22.41
C MET A 11 7.05 -20.30 -21.89
N SER A 12 6.10 -21.24 -21.80
CA SER A 12 4.78 -21.01 -21.20
C SER A 12 4.85 -20.76 -19.69
N LEU A 13 5.73 -21.49 -18.99
CA LEU A 13 5.91 -21.34 -17.54
C LEU A 13 6.55 -19.99 -17.16
N VAL A 14 7.47 -19.48 -18.00
CA VAL A 14 8.09 -18.16 -17.82
C VAL A 14 7.10 -17.02 -18.07
N PHE A 15 6.12 -17.20 -18.96
CA PHE A 15 5.12 -16.18 -19.26
C PHE A 15 4.11 -15.96 -18.11
N LEU A 16 3.81 -17.00 -17.32
CA LEU A 16 2.91 -16.90 -16.16
C LEU A 16 3.55 -16.16 -14.97
N ALA A 17 4.87 -16.22 -14.81
CA ALA A 17 5.56 -15.61 -13.67
C ALA A 17 5.64 -14.07 -13.76
N GLY A 18 5.67 -13.50 -14.97
CA GLY A 18 5.78 -12.05 -15.18
C GLY A 18 4.48 -11.26 -14.98
N ALA A 19 3.34 -11.93 -14.82
CA ALA A 19 2.04 -11.27 -14.71
C ALA A 19 1.68 -10.81 -13.28
N CYS A 20 2.38 -11.33 -12.26
CA CYS A 20 2.08 -10.99 -10.87
C CYS A 20 2.60 -9.61 -10.44
N ASP A 21 3.70 -9.13 -11.01
CA ASP A 21 4.28 -7.84 -10.58
C ASP A 21 3.49 -6.63 -11.09
N LEU A 22 2.89 -6.72 -12.28
CA LEU A 22 2.16 -5.60 -12.89
C LEU A 22 0.75 -5.41 -12.30
N SER A 23 0.10 -6.49 -11.86
CA SER A 23 -1.25 -6.46 -11.29
C SER A 23 -1.32 -5.65 -9.98
N THR A 24 -0.23 -5.63 -9.22
CA THR A 24 -0.16 -4.91 -7.94
C THR A 24 -0.13 -3.40 -8.12
N ARG A 25 0.33 -2.85 -9.25
CA ARG A 25 0.31 -1.38 -9.51
C ARG A 25 -1.04 -0.90 -10.01
N LEU A 26 -1.78 -1.74 -10.73
CA LEU A 26 -3.08 -1.38 -11.30
C LEU A 26 -4.19 -1.30 -10.24
N SER A 27 -4.00 -1.95 -9.08
CA SER A 27 -5.00 -2.02 -8.01
C SER A 27 -4.91 -0.89 -6.97
N ALA A 28 -4.07 0.14 -7.19
CA ALA A 28 -3.95 1.25 -6.24
C ALA A 28 -5.20 2.14 -6.28
N ILE A 29 -5.83 2.34 -5.13
CA ILE A 29 -7.01 3.20 -4.94
C ILE A 29 -6.54 4.63 -4.70
N LYS A 30 -7.29 5.61 -5.24
CA LYS A 30 -7.02 7.03 -5.00
C LYS A 30 -7.31 7.39 -3.55
N ILE A 31 -6.43 8.17 -2.94
CA ILE A 31 -6.58 8.62 -1.55
C ILE A 31 -7.88 9.39 -1.37
N LYS A 32 -8.26 10.22 -2.35
CA LYS A 32 -9.52 10.94 -2.33
C LYS A 32 -10.74 10.02 -2.16
N ASP A 33 -10.78 8.90 -2.87
CA ASP A 33 -11.91 7.95 -2.80
C ASP A 33 -12.00 7.29 -1.42
N LEU A 34 -10.85 7.03 -0.79
CA LEU A 34 -10.79 6.51 0.58
C LEU A 34 -11.31 7.53 1.61
N LEU A 35 -11.02 8.81 1.42
CA LEU A 35 -11.45 9.89 2.30
C LEU A 35 -12.93 10.25 2.12
N GLU A 36 -13.44 10.23 0.90
CA GLU A 36 -14.85 10.52 0.61
C GLU A 36 -15.78 9.38 1.06
N ASN A 37 -15.33 8.13 0.97
CA ASN A 37 -16.16 6.96 1.26
C ASN A 37 -15.47 5.94 2.18
N PRO A 38 -14.97 6.34 3.38
CA PRO A 38 -14.16 5.47 4.22
C PRO A 38 -14.89 4.18 4.64
N ARG A 39 -16.20 4.26 4.91
CA ARG A 39 -17.03 3.10 5.31
C ARG A 39 -17.11 2.01 4.23
N LYS A 40 -16.95 2.36 2.95
CA LYS A 40 -16.96 1.37 1.85
C LYS A 40 -15.71 0.47 1.90
N TYR A 41 -14.63 0.99 2.47
CA TYR A 41 -13.33 0.36 2.54
C TYR A 41 -12.97 -0.06 3.98
N GLU A 42 -13.92 0.03 4.91
CA GLU A 42 -13.77 -0.43 6.27
C GLU A 42 -13.52 -1.94 6.31
N ASN A 43 -12.57 -2.39 7.13
CA ASN A 43 -12.13 -3.79 7.23
C ASN A 43 -11.64 -4.40 5.90
N ARG A 44 -11.27 -3.58 4.91
CA ARG A 44 -10.68 -4.05 3.65
C ARG A 44 -9.21 -3.67 3.58
N GLU A 45 -8.42 -4.59 3.03
CA GLU A 45 -7.07 -4.30 2.61
C GLU A 45 -7.12 -3.43 1.35
N VAL A 46 -6.50 -2.25 1.42
CA VAL A 46 -6.40 -1.30 0.33
C VAL A 46 -4.94 -1.04 0.00
N THR A 47 -4.67 -0.82 -1.27
CA THR A 47 -3.35 -0.44 -1.76
C THR A 47 -3.41 1.02 -2.18
N ILE A 48 -2.46 1.84 -1.73
CA ILE A 48 -2.26 3.21 -2.18
C ILE A 48 -0.85 3.38 -2.74
N TYR A 49 -0.68 4.33 -3.65
CA TYR A 49 0.61 4.65 -4.24
C TYR A 49 0.74 6.17 -4.35
N GLY A 50 1.85 6.71 -3.86
CA GLY A 50 2.04 8.15 -3.81
C GLY A 50 3.44 8.54 -3.39
N THR A 51 3.63 9.84 -3.15
CA THR A 51 4.89 10.44 -2.72
C THR A 51 4.81 10.78 -1.25
N VAL A 52 5.83 10.39 -0.48
CA VAL A 52 5.94 10.70 0.95
C VAL A 52 6.24 12.18 1.11
N THR A 53 5.36 12.93 1.78
CA THR A 53 5.51 14.39 1.97
C THR A 53 6.16 14.73 3.31
N GLY A 54 6.09 13.83 4.29
CA GLY A 54 6.70 13.98 5.61
C GLY A 54 6.30 12.86 6.55
N GLY A 55 6.67 12.97 7.83
CA GLY A 55 6.32 12.01 8.86
C GLY A 55 6.98 12.32 10.18
N ALA A 56 6.51 11.65 11.23
CA ALA A 56 7.06 11.78 12.57
C ALA A 56 7.07 10.42 13.27
N SER A 57 8.10 10.20 14.08
CA SER A 57 8.19 9.08 15.01
C SER A 57 7.96 9.62 16.41
N LEU A 58 6.79 9.34 16.97
CA LEU A 58 6.53 9.55 18.39
C LEU A 58 7.03 8.32 19.17
N LEU A 59 7.17 8.44 20.49
CA LEU A 59 7.69 7.37 21.35
C LEU A 59 6.97 6.01 21.17
N VAL A 60 5.67 6.03 20.83
CA VAL A 60 4.83 4.83 20.73
C VAL A 60 4.29 4.59 19.32
N VAL A 61 4.18 5.65 18.49
CA VAL A 61 3.52 5.57 17.18
C VAL A 61 4.39 6.24 16.12
N LYS A 62 4.61 5.53 15.01
CA LYS A 62 5.26 6.09 13.82
C LYS A 62 4.21 6.29 12.74
N TYR A 63 4.24 7.46 12.13
CA TYR A 63 3.40 7.73 10.98
C TYR A 63 4.15 8.57 9.94
N PHE A 64 3.74 8.43 8.69
CA PHE A 64 4.17 9.29 7.59
C PHE A 64 2.95 9.73 6.79
N GLU A 65 3.11 10.77 6.00
CA GLU A 65 2.09 11.31 5.12
C GLU A 65 2.46 11.03 3.67
N ILE A 66 1.47 10.56 2.90
CA ILE A 66 1.62 10.20 1.50
C ILE A 66 0.56 10.91 0.67
N GLU A 67 0.96 11.44 -0.48
CA GLU A 67 0.10 12.18 -1.41
C GLU A 67 0.15 11.53 -2.80
N ASP A 68 -1.01 11.31 -3.41
CA ASP A 68 -1.14 10.71 -4.74
C ASP A 68 -1.57 11.70 -5.84
N GLY A 69 -1.62 12.99 -5.49
CA GLY A 69 -2.12 14.08 -6.33
C GLY A 69 -3.64 14.26 -6.31
N THR A 70 -4.38 13.35 -5.69
CA THR A 70 -5.84 13.46 -5.46
C THR A 70 -6.17 13.82 -4.02
N GLY A 71 -5.30 13.44 -3.09
CA GLY A 71 -5.36 13.80 -1.68
C GLY A 71 -4.12 13.33 -0.94
N ALA A 72 -4.07 13.63 0.36
CA ALA A 72 -3.02 13.18 1.26
C ALA A 72 -3.63 12.41 2.43
N MET A 73 -2.93 11.39 2.91
CA MET A 73 -3.36 10.57 4.05
C MET A 73 -2.18 10.21 4.93
N ARG A 74 -2.45 10.10 6.23
CA ARG A 74 -1.50 9.60 7.22
C ARG A 74 -1.52 8.08 7.23
N VAL A 75 -0.33 7.50 7.11
CA VAL A 75 -0.08 6.07 7.21
C VAL A 75 0.63 5.79 8.53
N VAL A 76 0.04 4.93 9.36
CA VAL A 76 0.67 4.41 10.58
C VAL A 76 1.44 3.15 10.22
N THR A 77 2.70 3.08 10.62
CA THR A 77 3.60 1.96 10.30
C THR A 77 4.34 1.46 11.53
N SER A 78 4.63 0.17 11.58
CA SER A 78 5.58 -0.44 12.52
C SER A 78 7.00 -0.57 11.95
N ARG A 79 7.17 -0.29 10.65
CA ARG A 79 8.44 -0.36 9.92
C ARG A 79 9.29 0.91 10.16
N VAL A 80 10.44 0.98 9.49
CA VAL A 80 11.26 2.20 9.44
C VAL A 80 10.52 3.25 8.61
N LEU A 81 10.60 4.52 9.01
CA LEU A 81 9.94 5.60 8.28
C LEU A 81 10.60 5.78 6.90
N PRO A 82 9.80 5.90 5.83
CA PRO A 82 10.31 6.17 4.50
C PRO A 82 10.87 7.59 4.39
N GLY A 83 11.71 7.82 3.37
CA GLY A 83 12.31 9.14 3.13
C GLY A 83 11.30 10.14 2.58
N LYS A 84 11.43 11.43 2.94
CA LYS A 84 10.65 12.50 2.31
C LYS A 84 10.99 12.56 0.81
N GLY A 85 9.96 12.62 -0.03
CA GLY A 85 10.04 12.62 -1.49
C GLY A 85 10.08 11.23 -2.12
N GLU A 86 10.10 10.16 -1.31
CA GLU A 86 10.11 8.78 -1.81
C GLU A 86 8.74 8.42 -2.39
N LYS A 87 8.73 7.71 -3.52
CA LYS A 87 7.50 7.19 -4.14
C LYS A 87 7.33 5.73 -3.78
N ILE A 88 6.35 5.43 -2.94
CA ILE A 88 6.14 4.09 -2.39
C ILE A 88 4.72 3.61 -2.61
N LYS A 89 4.58 2.29 -2.60
CA LYS A 89 3.28 1.62 -2.52
C LYS A 89 3.09 1.15 -1.08
N VAL A 90 1.92 1.43 -0.52
CA VAL A 90 1.55 1.01 0.83
C VAL A 90 0.32 0.14 0.73
N ILE A 91 0.34 -0.99 1.43
CA ILE A 91 -0.79 -1.90 1.57
C ILE A 91 -1.19 -1.88 3.04
N GLY A 92 -2.48 -1.70 3.32
CA GLY A 92 -2.95 -1.55 4.68
C GLY A 92 -4.46 -1.56 4.82
N THR A 93 -4.93 -1.30 6.03
CA THR A 93 -6.36 -1.21 6.37
C THR A 93 -6.70 0.18 6.88
N LEU A 94 -7.87 0.69 6.51
CA LEU A 94 -8.34 1.96 7.08
C LEU A 94 -8.78 1.76 8.52
N GLU A 95 -8.32 2.66 9.38
CA GLU A 95 -8.71 2.71 10.78
C GLU A 95 -9.04 4.14 11.18
N SER A 96 -9.98 4.29 12.12
CA SER A 96 -10.20 5.56 12.80
C SER A 96 -9.40 5.54 14.10
N ILE A 97 -8.42 6.42 14.23
CA ILE A 97 -7.70 6.62 15.48
C ILE A 97 -8.14 7.93 16.14
N GLU A 98 -8.10 7.96 17.46
CA GLU A 98 -8.27 9.19 18.23
C GLU A 98 -6.89 9.78 18.48
N PHE A 99 -6.65 10.98 17.96
CA PHE A 99 -5.42 11.72 18.14
C PHE A 99 -5.72 13.00 18.94
N GLY A 100 -5.43 12.96 20.24
CA GLY A 100 -5.88 14.00 21.17
C GLY A 100 -7.41 13.96 21.31
N THR A 101 -8.08 15.03 20.86
CA THR A 101 -9.55 15.14 20.89
C THR A 101 -10.17 14.94 19.50
N GLU A 102 -9.35 14.80 18.45
CA GLU A 102 -9.82 14.65 17.09
C GLU A 102 -9.83 13.17 16.67
N ARG A 103 -10.87 12.78 15.93
CA ARG A 103 -10.87 11.49 15.22
C ARG A 103 -10.29 11.68 13.83
N MET A 104 -9.32 10.86 13.49
CA MET A 104 -8.64 10.89 12.21
C MET A 104 -8.72 9.52 11.56
N VAL A 105 -9.07 9.50 10.27
CA VAL A 105 -8.96 8.29 9.45
C VAL A 105 -7.51 8.17 8.98
N VAL A 106 -6.91 7.02 9.25
CA VAL A 106 -5.53 6.69 8.90
C VAL A 106 -5.48 5.35 8.19
N LEU A 107 -4.41 5.12 7.42
CA LEU A 107 -4.11 3.81 6.89
C LEU A 107 -3.10 3.11 7.79
N ARG A 108 -3.46 1.97 8.38
CA ARG A 108 -2.50 1.12 9.10
C ARG A 108 -1.80 0.21 8.09
N GLU A 109 -0.49 0.40 7.91
CA GLU A 109 0.31 -0.45 7.03
C GLU A 109 0.33 -1.89 7.54
N LYS A 110 0.16 -2.85 6.61
CA LYS A 110 0.29 -4.27 6.90
C LYS A 110 1.74 -4.62 7.25
N SER A 111 1.94 -5.15 8.45
CA SER A 111 3.24 -5.66 8.85
C SER A 111 3.47 -7.05 8.22
N GLU A 112 4.69 -7.31 7.76
CA GLU A 112 5.09 -8.62 7.19
C GLU A 112 5.05 -9.77 8.22
N LYS A 113 4.92 -9.45 9.52
CA LYS A 113 5.17 -10.39 10.63
C LYS A 113 3.96 -11.17 11.11
N GLU A 114 2.90 -11.29 10.31
CA GLU A 114 1.80 -12.21 10.59
C GLU A 114 1.84 -13.36 9.58
N GLY A 115 2.72 -14.31 9.87
CA GLY A 115 2.90 -15.61 9.23
C GLY A 115 3.55 -16.58 10.20
#